data_AF-A0A844YG09-F1
#
_entry.id   AF-A0A844YG09-F1
#
_cell.length_a   1.000
_cell.length_b   1.000
_cell.length_c   1.000
_cell.angle_alpha   90.00
_cell.angle_beta   90.00
_cell.angle_gamma   90.00
#
_symmetry.space_group_name_H-M   'P 1'
#
loop_
_entity.id
_entity.type
_entity.pdbx_description
1 polymer ?
#
loop_
_entity_poly.entity_id
_entity_poly.type
_entity_poly.pdbx_seq_one_letter_code
_entity_poly.pdbx_strand_id
1 'polypeptide(L)' 'MDLNHQYAEHQRALMGARDAANDDVRSARLTDALDIAGRISDFQHGLGAAAACAWSNARFANPAPKKQLATLATI' A
#
# COMPACT_ATOMS: atom_id res chain seq x y z
N MET A 1 9.25 -0.73 3.66
CA MET A 1 9.64 0.08 2.49
C MET A 1 9.17 1.49 2.73
N ASP A 2 9.98 2.50 2.39
CA ASP A 2 9.52 3.89 2.36
C ASP A 2 8.87 4.15 0.99
N LEU A 3 7.54 4.33 1.00
CA LEU A 3 6.77 4.46 -0.23
C LEU A 3 6.98 5.82 -0.90
N ASN A 4 7.18 6.89 -0.12
CA ASN A 4 7.39 8.23 -0.66
C ASN A 4 8.74 8.33 -1.35
N HIS A 5 9.78 7.77 -0.73
CA HIS A 5 11.09 7.67 -1.36
C HIS A 5 11.03 6.91 -2.68
N GLN A 6 10.30 5.79 -2.72
CA GLN A 6 10.19 4.96 -3.92
C GLN A 6 9.39 5.65 -5.04
N TYR A 7 8.34 6.40 -4.71
CA TYR A 7 7.66 7.23 -5.70
C TYR A 7 8.54 8.37 -6.21
N ALA A 8 9.35 9.00 -5.35
CA ALA A 8 10.29 10.03 -5.76
C ALA A 8 11.34 9.49 -6.73
N GLU A 9 11.91 8.32 -6.45
CA GLU A 9 12.86 7.66 -7.36
C GLU A 9 12.20 7.22 -8.67
N HIS A 10 10.96 6.72 -8.63
CA HIS A 10 10.20 6.40 -9.84
C HIS A 10 10.00 7.64 -10.73
N GLN A 11 9.56 8.75 -10.14
CA GLN A 11 9.38 10.02 -10.86
C GLN A 11 10.70 10.53 -11.41
N ARG A 12 11.79 10.41 -10.64
CA ARG A 12 13.14 10.77 -11.09
C ARG A 12 13.58 9.95 -12.29
N ALA A 13 13.35 8.64 -12.28
CA ALA A 13 13.66 7.77 -13.41
C ALA A 13 12.87 8.15 -14.67
N LEU A 14 11.56 8.43 -14.53
CA LEU A 14 10.72 8.88 -15.64
C LEU A 14 11.15 10.23 -16.21
N MET A 15 11.48 11.20 -15.36
CA MET A 15 12.04 12.49 -15.80
C MET A 15 13.39 12.30 -16.50
N GLY A 16 14.26 11.46 -15.95
CA GLY A 16 15.53 11.12 -16.59
C GLY A 16 15.37 10.42 -17.94
N ALA A 17 14.34 9.60 -18.13
CA ALA A 17 14.03 8.98 -19.41
C ALA A 17 13.55 10.02 -20.43
N ARG A 18 12.71 10.96 -20.00
CA ARG A 18 12.20 12.05 -20.85
C ARG A 18 13.33 12.95 -21.36
N ASP A 19 14.32 13.23 -20.52
CA ASP A 19 15.44 14.13 -20.83
C ASP A 19 16.67 13.37 -21.40
N ALA A 20 16.52 12.09 -21.76
CA ALA A 20 17.61 11.25 -22.22
C ALA A 20 18.18 11.72 -23.57
N ALA A 21 19.51 11.77 -23.67
CA ALA A 21 20.21 12.19 -24.88
C ALA A 21 20.14 11.18 -26.03
N ASN A 22 19.81 9.91 -25.74
CA ASN A 22 19.67 8.85 -26.73
C ASN A 22 18.76 7.72 -26.22
N ASP A 23 18.44 6.80 -27.12
CA ASP A 23 17.49 5.71 -26.88
C ASP A 23 18.00 4.66 -25.88
N ASP A 24 19.31 4.42 -25.80
CA ASP A 24 19.88 3.47 -24.83
C ASP A 24 19.75 4.00 -23.41
N VAL A 25 20.08 5.29 -23.20
CA VAL A 25 19.89 5.96 -21.91
C VAL A 25 18.41 6.04 -21.56
N ARG A 26 17.54 6.34 -22.52
CA ARG A 26 16.08 6.33 -22.30
C ARG A 26 15.60 4.96 -21.85
N SER A 27 16.02 3.90 -22.53
CA SER A 27 15.64 2.52 -22.24
C SER A 27 16.09 2.12 -20.83
N ALA A 28 17.35 2.40 -20.46
CA ALA A 28 17.86 2.11 -19.12
C ALA A 28 17.04 2.81 -18.03
N ARG A 29 16.69 4.08 -18.22
CA ARG A 29 15.86 4.84 -17.27
C ARG A 29 14.44 4.31 -17.17
N LEU A 30 13.86 3.81 -18.26
CA LEU A 30 12.56 3.17 -18.25
C LEU A 30 12.60 1.81 -17.55
N THR A 31 13.68 1.04 -17.73
CA THR A 31 13.90 -0.20 -16.97
C THR A 31 13.95 0.09 -15.46
N ASP A 32 14.73 1.10 -15.04
CA ASP A 32 14.76 1.53 -13.63
C ASP A 32 13.35 1.90 -13.13
N ALA A 33 12.60 2.65 -13.92
CA ALA A 33 11.25 3.07 -13.57
C ALA A 33 10.28 1.87 -13.43
N LEU A 34 10.37 0.88 -14.32
CA LEU A 34 9.56 -0.35 -14.28
C LEU A 34 9.88 -1.19 -13.04
N ASP A 35 11.16 -1.36 -12.72
CA ASP A 35 11.58 -2.12 -11.54
C ASP A 35 11.05 -1.48 -10.24
N ILE A 36 11.10 -0.15 -10.15
CA ILE A 36 10.55 0.57 -9.00
C ILE A 36 9.02 0.42 -8.94
N ALA A 37 8.32 0.52 -10.07
CA ALA A 37 6.87 0.33 -10.13
C ALA A 37 6.46 -1.09 -9.71
N GLY A 38 7.23 -2.11 -10.11
CA GLY A 38 7.02 -3.49 -9.67
C GLY A 38 7.13 -3.63 -8.15
N ARG A 39 8.21 -3.10 -7.56
CA ARG A 39 8.41 -3.11 -6.09
C ARG A 39 7.28 -2.42 -5.34
N ILE A 40 6.77 -1.30 -5.86
CA ILE A 40 5.63 -0.58 -5.27
C ILE A 40 4.37 -1.43 -5.33
N SER A 41 4.07 -2.03 -6.50
CA SER A 41 2.92 -2.89 -6.71
C SER A 41 2.92 -4.08 -5.75
N ASP A 42 4.04 -4.79 -5.63
CA ASP A 42 4.16 -5.96 -4.76
C ASP A 42 3.94 -5.59 -3.29
N PHE A 43 4.54 -4.48 -2.85
CA PHE A 43 4.39 -3.99 -1.49
C PHE A 43 2.92 -3.62 -1.18
N GLN A 44 2.27 -2.88 -2.08
CA GLN A 44 0.88 -2.48 -1.90
C GLN A 44 -0.08 -3.68 -1.95
N HIS A 45 0.16 -4.66 -2.82
CA HIS A 45 -0.60 -5.92 -2.83
C HIS A 45 -0.45 -6.67 -1.51
N GLY A 46 0.78 -6.78 -0.98
CA GLY A 46 1.03 -7.40 0.32
C GLY A 46 0.30 -6.70 1.47
N LEU A 47 0.33 -5.36 1.50
CA LEU A 47 -0.42 -4.57 2.49
C LEU A 47 -1.93 -4.77 2.35
N GLY A 48 -2.45 -4.77 1.12
CA GLY A 48 -3.87 -5.00 0.85
C GLY A 48 -4.34 -6.39 1.31
N ALA A 49 -3.56 -7.42 1.01
CA ALA A 49 -3.83 -8.78 1.45
C ALA A 49 -3.84 -8.90 2.99
N ALA A 50 -2.85 -8.28 3.65
CA ALA A 50 -2.79 -8.25 5.12
C ALA A 50 -3.98 -7.50 5.74
N ALA A 51 -4.36 -6.36 5.17
CA ALA A 51 -5.50 -5.58 5.63
C ALA A 51 -6.82 -6.35 5.46
N ALA A 52 -7.03 -7.00 4.31
CA ALA A 52 -8.20 -7.82 4.06
C ALA A 52 -8.31 -8.99 5.06
N CYS A 53 -7.18 -9.66 5.35
CA CYS A 53 -7.12 -10.71 6.36
C CYS A 53 -7.48 -10.18 7.76
N ALA A 54 -6.92 -9.05 8.15
CA ALA A 54 -7.23 -8.40 9.44
C ALA A 54 -8.71 -8.03 9.56
N TRP A 55 -9.31 -7.48 8.50
CA TRP A 55 -10.74 -7.16 8.47
C TRP A 55 -11.63 -8.40 8.58
N SER A 56 -11.29 -9.48 7.87
CA SER A 56 -12.00 -10.75 7.99
C SER A 56 -11.95 -11.28 9.43
N ASN A 57 -10.78 -11.30 10.04
CA ASN A 57 -10.61 -11.79 11.41
C ASN A 57 -11.32 -10.90 12.44
N ALA A 58 -11.26 -9.57 12.28
CA ALA A 58 -11.95 -8.62 13.14
C ALA A 58 -13.49 -8.81 13.15
N ARG A 59 -14.07 -9.28 12.04
CA ARG A 59 -15.52 -9.58 11.96
C ARG A 59 -15.92 -10.74 12.87
N PHE A 60 -15.04 -11.70 13.09
CA PHE A 60 -15.28 -12.85 13.97
C PHE A 60 -14.81 -12.63 15.41
N ALA A 61 -13.89 -11.68 15.62
CA ALA A 61 -13.35 -11.34 16.94
C ALA A 61 -14.28 -10.43 17.77
N ASN A 62 -15.38 -9.92 17.21
CA ASN A 62 -16.33 -9.08 17.93
C ASN A 62 -17.46 -9.95 18.51
N PRO A 63 -17.41 -10.39 19.79
CA PRO A 63 -18.57 -11.02 20.40
C PRO A 63 -19.70 -10.00 20.44
N ALA A 64 -20.90 -10.42 20.07
CA ALA A 64 -22.10 -9.57 20.08
C ALA A 64 -22.18 -8.78 21.40
N PRO A 65 -22.55 -7.48 21.36
CA PRO A 65 -22.67 -6.69 22.59
C PRO A 65 -23.65 -7.41 23.51
N LYS A 66 -23.16 -7.87 24.66
CA LYS A 66 -24.01 -8.40 25.73
C LYS A 66 -24.93 -7.26 26.13
N LYS A 67 -26.24 -7.41 25.90
CA LYS A 67 -27.25 -6.48 26.43
C LYS A 67 -27.01 -6.38 27.94
N GLN A 68 -26.41 -5.29 28.38
CA GLN A 68 -26.37 -4.94 29.79
C GLN A 68 -27.80 -4.54 30.15
N LEU A 69 -28.57 -5.47 30.71
CA LEU A 69 -29.84 -5.15 31.34
C LEU A 69 -29.52 -4.15 32.45
N ALA A 70 -29.83 -2.88 32.22
CA ALA A 70 -29.88 -1.89 33.28
C ALA A 70 -31.02 -2.30 34.22
N THR A 71 -30.66 -2.87 35.37
CA THR A 71 -31.58 -3.07 36.48
C THR A 71 -31.99 -1.69 36.98
N LEU A 72 -33.21 -1.26 36.64
CA LEU A 72 -33.89 -0.14 37.28
C LEU A 72 -34.11 -0.51 38.76
N ALA A 73 -33.27 0.03 39.64
CA ALA A 73 -33.58 0.11 41.06
C ALA A 73 -34.24 1.47 41.31
N THR A 74 -35.55 1.43 41.44
CA THR A 74 -36.40 2.49 42.01
C THR A 74 -35.95 2.80 43.43
N ILE A 75 -35.58 4.07 43.70
CA ILE A 75 -35.92 4.82 44.93
C ILE A 75 -36.11 6.29 44.51
#